data_AF-A0A9D1E2F7-F1
#
_entry.id   AF-A0A9D1E2F7-F1
#
_cell.length_a   1.000
_cell.length_b   1.000
_cell.length_c   1.000
_cell.angle_alpha   90.00
_cell.angle_beta   90.00
_cell.angle_gamma   90.00
#
_symmetry.space_group_name_H-M   'P 1'
#
loop_
_entity.id
_entity.type
_entity.pdbx_description
1 polymer ?
#
loop_
_entity_poly.entity_id
_entity_poly.type
_entity_poly.pdbx_seq_one_letter_code
_entity_poly.pdbx_strand_id
1 'polypeptide(L)'
;NYYSNIENLETDDRLIATFSIPSGEITDPVEVEFSSIIQMVSQNILQTDAADTVANHPADPLSMWQSGGVKGASRFLTINFIYQATTSGIQHSIYLVDDLNAENPDKDGYYHLKFRHDANNDQLIYTASSVATFPLPEKYTAPGIKGLKVDFNTISEDKDSTLTVTFK
;
A
#
# COMPACT_ATOMS: atom_id res chain seq x y z
N ASN A 1 -2.18 -5.33 27.86
CA ASN A 1 -0.76 -5.62 27.54
C ASN A 1 -0.48 -5.19 26.11
N TYR A 2 -0.11 -3.92 25.89
CA TYR A 2 0.18 -3.39 24.56
C TYR A 2 1.60 -3.75 24.06
N TYR A 3 2.47 -4.19 24.97
CA TYR A 3 3.90 -4.47 24.69
C TYR A 3 4.20 -5.94 24.34
N SER A 4 3.26 -6.87 24.51
CA SER A 4 3.48 -8.30 24.22
C SER A 4 3.60 -8.65 22.74
N ASN A 5 3.41 -7.66 21.84
CA ASN A 5 3.42 -7.89 20.39
C ASN A 5 4.74 -7.46 19.73
N ILE A 6 5.62 -6.73 20.44
CA ILE A 6 6.92 -6.33 19.88
C ILE A 6 7.86 -7.53 19.74
N GLU A 7 7.80 -8.47 20.69
CA GLU A 7 8.66 -9.67 20.71
C GLU A 7 8.43 -10.61 19.52
N ASN A 8 7.28 -10.48 18.84
CA ASN A 8 6.91 -11.30 17.67
C ASN A 8 7.07 -10.55 16.35
N LEU A 9 7.64 -9.33 16.35
CA LEU A 9 7.87 -8.60 15.11
C LEU A 9 9.02 -9.23 14.33
N GLU A 10 8.76 -9.50 13.06
CA GLU A 10 9.74 -9.99 12.11
C GLU A 10 10.35 -8.83 11.32
N THR A 11 11.45 -9.11 10.63
CA THR A 11 12.04 -8.13 9.72
C THR A 11 11.02 -7.78 8.62
N ASP A 12 10.90 -6.49 8.33
CA ASP A 12 9.99 -5.91 7.34
C ASP A 12 8.49 -5.93 7.68
N ASP A 13 8.14 -6.31 8.92
CA ASP A 13 6.82 -6.03 9.44
C ASP A 13 6.51 -4.53 9.37
N ARG A 14 5.26 -4.23 8.96
CA ARG A 14 4.80 -2.87 8.75
C ARG A 14 3.94 -2.46 9.93
N LEU A 15 4.21 -1.29 10.50
CA LEU A 15 3.54 -0.82 11.70
C LEU A 15 2.91 0.55 11.47
N ILE A 16 1.70 0.74 11.98
CA ILE A 16 1.18 2.06 12.33
C ILE A 16 1.43 2.23 13.82
N ALA A 17 2.26 3.21 14.18
CA ALA A 17 2.66 3.40 15.56
C ALA A 17 2.62 4.87 15.96
N THR A 18 2.23 5.10 17.22
CA THR A 18 2.38 6.39 17.89
C THR A 18 3.56 6.26 18.84
N PHE A 19 4.47 7.24 18.82
CA PHE A 19 5.66 7.23 19.65
C PHE A 19 6.05 8.64 20.10
N SER A 20 6.86 8.71 21.16
CA SER A 20 7.55 9.90 21.63
C SER A 20 9.06 9.72 21.57
N ILE A 21 9.79 10.83 21.42
CA ILE A 21 11.25 10.86 21.55
C ILE A 21 11.55 11.37 22.97
N PRO A 22 12.03 10.52 23.90
CA PRO A 22 12.02 10.82 25.34
C PRO A 22 12.84 12.06 25.75
N SER A 23 13.99 12.31 25.10
CA SER A 23 14.84 13.48 25.34
C SER A 23 14.50 14.69 24.46
N GLY A 24 13.62 14.51 23.48
CA GLY A 24 13.39 15.47 22.39
C GLY A 24 14.55 15.62 21.40
N GLU A 25 15.68 14.95 21.64
CA GLU A 25 16.83 14.95 20.74
C GLU A 25 16.71 13.80 19.73
N ILE A 26 16.83 14.13 18.44
CA ILE A 26 16.85 13.13 17.36
C ILE A 26 18.27 12.56 17.27
N THR A 27 18.45 11.32 17.70
CA THR A 27 19.71 10.55 17.62
C THR A 27 19.82 9.75 16.32
N ASP A 28 20.99 9.16 16.03
CA ASP A 28 21.16 8.19 14.94
C ASP A 28 21.88 6.92 15.45
N PRO A 29 21.17 5.79 15.65
CA PRO A 29 19.74 5.58 15.37
C PRO A 29 18.84 6.38 16.32
N VAL A 30 17.62 6.72 15.86
CA VAL A 30 16.62 7.43 16.67
C VAL A 30 16.08 6.50 17.75
N GLU A 31 16.16 6.92 19.02
CA GLU A 31 15.50 6.23 20.12
C GLU A 31 14.07 6.76 20.32
N VAL A 32 13.11 5.84 20.40
CA VAL A 32 11.68 6.16 20.54
C VAL A 32 11.02 5.31 21.61
N GLU A 33 10.00 5.87 22.25
CA GLU A 33 9.09 5.17 23.16
C GLU A 33 7.72 5.04 22.49
N PHE A 34 7.28 3.81 22.23
CA PHE A 34 5.99 3.55 21.60
C PHE A 34 4.84 3.60 22.61
N SER A 35 3.82 4.40 22.31
CA SER A 35 2.57 4.44 23.07
C SER A 35 1.46 3.59 22.45
N SER A 36 1.51 3.37 21.14
CA SER A 36 0.67 2.40 20.43
C SER A 36 1.39 1.80 19.24
N ILE A 37 1.12 0.52 18.97
CA ILE A 37 1.61 -0.19 17.79
C ILE A 37 0.47 -1.04 17.26
N ILE A 38 0.23 -0.94 15.95
CA ILE A 38 -0.68 -1.80 15.20
C ILE A 38 0.14 -2.36 14.04
N GLN A 39 0.27 -3.69 14.00
CA GLN A 39 0.87 -4.36 12.85
C GLN A 39 -0.10 -4.36 11.68
N MET A 40 0.40 -3.93 10.53
CA MET A 40 -0.31 -3.95 9.25
C MET A 40 -0.05 -5.29 8.58
N VAL A 41 -1.10 -5.86 7.98
CA VAL A 41 -0.96 -7.03 7.11
C VAL A 41 -0.54 -6.57 5.73
N SER A 42 0.70 -6.89 5.35
CA SER A 42 1.19 -6.68 3.98
C SER A 42 0.37 -7.49 2.99
N GLN A 43 -0.06 -6.84 1.91
CA GLN A 43 -0.83 -7.45 0.83
C GLN A 43 0.11 -7.86 -0.30
N ASN A 44 -0.14 -8.99 -0.94
CA ASN A 44 0.67 -9.41 -2.10
C ASN A 44 0.23 -8.70 -3.38
N ILE A 45 1.16 -8.60 -4.34
CA ILE A 45 0.85 -8.16 -5.70
C ILE A 45 0.28 -9.35 -6.47
N LEU A 46 -0.93 -9.20 -7.00
CA LEU A 46 -1.58 -10.20 -7.82
C LEU A 46 -1.06 -10.11 -9.25
N GLN A 47 -0.31 -11.12 -9.68
CA GLN A 47 0.16 -11.23 -11.07
C GLN A 47 -0.83 -12.06 -11.88
N THR A 48 -1.27 -11.54 -13.02
CA THR A 48 -2.22 -12.24 -13.88
C THR A 48 -2.08 -11.86 -15.35
N ASP A 49 -2.40 -12.82 -16.22
CA ASP A 49 -2.56 -12.67 -17.66
C ASP A 49 -4.03 -12.55 -18.10
N ALA A 50 -4.97 -12.53 -17.17
CA ALA A 50 -6.38 -12.38 -17.47
C ALA A 50 -6.85 -10.94 -17.25
N ALA A 51 -7.56 -10.38 -18.24
CA ALA A 51 -8.32 -9.15 -18.04
C ALA A 51 -9.43 -9.43 -17.00
N ASP A 52 -9.55 -8.56 -16.00
CA ASP A 52 -10.63 -8.56 -14.99
C ASP A 52 -10.65 -9.71 -13.98
N THR A 53 -9.52 -10.03 -13.37
CA THR A 53 -9.45 -11.07 -12.32
C THR A 53 -10.11 -10.72 -10.99
N VAL A 54 -10.27 -9.44 -10.68
CA VAL A 54 -10.75 -8.97 -9.39
C VAL A 54 -11.72 -7.82 -9.56
N ALA A 55 -12.63 -7.64 -8.61
CA ALA A 55 -13.52 -6.50 -8.57
C ALA A 55 -12.74 -5.17 -8.52
N ASN A 56 -13.38 -4.12 -9.02
CA ASN A 56 -12.79 -2.79 -9.11
C ASN A 56 -13.80 -1.73 -8.66
N HIS A 57 -14.28 -1.87 -7.43
CA HIS A 57 -15.12 -0.85 -6.80
C HIS A 57 -14.32 0.43 -6.55
N PRO A 58 -14.97 1.60 -6.57
CA PRO A 58 -14.30 2.88 -6.30
C PRO A 58 -13.50 2.93 -5.00
N ALA A 59 -12.29 3.47 -5.08
CA ALA A 59 -11.45 3.84 -3.94
C ALA A 59 -10.43 4.89 -4.40
N ASP A 60 -10.33 6.01 -3.67
CA ASP A 60 -9.43 7.11 -4.01
C ASP A 60 -8.16 7.04 -3.18
N PRO A 61 -6.99 6.75 -3.77
CA PRO A 61 -5.71 6.97 -3.13
C PRO A 61 -5.50 8.46 -2.86
N LEU A 62 -5.38 8.81 -1.57
CA LEU A 62 -5.01 10.16 -1.14
C LEU A 62 -3.51 10.40 -1.28
N SER A 63 -2.71 9.34 -1.06
CA SER A 63 -1.27 9.38 -1.27
C SER A 63 -0.70 7.98 -1.50
N MET A 64 0.35 7.93 -2.31
CA MET A 64 1.15 6.73 -2.55
C MET A 64 2.63 7.06 -2.43
N TRP A 65 3.39 6.21 -1.76
CA TRP A 65 4.82 6.42 -1.63
C TRP A 65 5.57 5.10 -1.54
N GLN A 66 6.79 5.12 -2.05
CA GLN A 66 7.75 4.06 -1.76
C GLN A 66 8.23 4.23 -0.32
N SER A 67 8.05 3.18 0.48
CA SER A 67 8.61 3.09 1.82
C SER A 67 9.74 2.08 1.86
N GLY A 68 10.79 2.40 2.63
CA GLY A 68 11.97 1.54 2.77
C GLY A 68 11.71 0.29 3.62
N GLY A 69 12.67 -0.62 3.55
CA GLY A 69 12.82 -1.80 4.42
C GLY A 69 14.19 -1.80 5.08
N VAL A 70 14.43 -2.80 5.91
CA VAL A 70 15.65 -2.86 6.74
C VAL A 70 16.82 -3.38 5.91
N LYS A 71 18.00 -2.74 6.00
CA LYS A 71 19.25 -3.18 5.35
C LYS A 71 19.17 -3.33 3.82
N GLY A 72 18.44 -2.45 3.13
CA GLY A 72 18.41 -2.40 1.66
C GLY A 72 17.60 -3.53 1.00
N ALA A 73 17.01 -4.41 1.81
CA ALA A 73 16.05 -5.42 1.39
C ALA A 73 14.64 -4.95 1.75
N SER A 74 13.67 -5.31 0.90
CA SER A 74 12.24 -5.02 1.01
C SER A 74 11.83 -3.55 0.85
N ARG A 75 11.65 -3.13 -0.39
CA ARG A 75 10.91 -1.91 -0.71
C ARG A 75 9.41 -2.22 -0.63
N PHE A 76 8.63 -1.25 -0.21
CA PHE A 76 7.18 -1.38 -0.18
C PHE A 76 6.54 -0.21 -0.94
N LEU A 77 5.41 -0.47 -1.59
CA LEU A 77 4.47 0.59 -1.95
C LEU A 77 3.45 0.69 -0.83
N THR A 78 3.35 1.86 -0.19
CA THR A 78 2.30 2.13 0.78
C THR A 78 1.30 3.12 0.18
N ILE A 79 0.02 2.83 0.36
CA ILE A 79 -1.11 3.56 -0.22
C ILE A 79 -2.05 3.94 0.94
N ASN A 80 -2.24 5.24 1.15
CA ASN A 80 -3.35 5.76 1.95
C ASN A 80 -4.50 6.08 1.01
N PHE A 81 -5.69 5.56 1.28
CA PHE A 81 -6.84 5.70 0.41
C PHE A 81 -8.14 5.85 1.21
N ILE A 82 -9.16 6.34 0.52
CA ILE A 82 -10.54 6.37 1.00
C ILE A 82 -11.42 5.48 0.13
N TYR A 83 -12.48 4.96 0.73
CA TYR A 83 -13.45 4.08 0.08
C TYR A 83 -14.81 4.22 0.77
N GLN A 84 -15.87 3.73 0.14
CA GLN A 84 -17.20 3.72 0.73
C GLN A 84 -17.49 2.37 1.40
N ALA A 85 -18.07 2.38 2.60
CA ALA A 85 -18.39 1.19 3.40
C ALA A 85 -19.60 1.42 4.32
N THR A 86 -19.98 0.38 5.07
CA THR A 86 -20.91 0.44 6.21
C THR A 86 -20.25 0.02 7.53
N THR A 87 -21.02 0.14 8.62
CA THR A 87 -20.64 -0.35 9.95
C THR A 87 -20.89 -1.85 10.12
N SER A 88 -21.19 -2.58 9.04
CA SER A 88 -21.50 -4.03 9.06
C SER A 88 -20.31 -4.90 9.49
N GLY A 89 -19.09 -4.37 9.37
CA GLY A 89 -17.86 -5.12 9.62
C GLY A 89 -17.47 -6.07 8.48
N ILE A 90 -18.13 -5.97 7.31
CA ILE A 90 -17.68 -6.69 6.11
C ILE A 90 -16.28 -6.20 5.77
N GLN A 91 -15.35 -7.16 5.65
CA GLN A 91 -13.97 -6.84 5.29
C GLN A 91 -13.88 -6.63 3.79
N HIS A 92 -13.32 -5.50 3.38
CA HIS A 92 -13.04 -5.21 1.97
C HIS A 92 -11.71 -5.83 1.57
N SER A 93 -11.57 -6.23 0.31
CA SER A 93 -10.32 -6.77 -0.23
C SER A 93 -9.62 -5.73 -1.10
N ILE A 94 -8.31 -5.64 -0.97
CA ILE A 94 -7.49 -4.63 -1.64
C ILE A 94 -6.37 -5.36 -2.39
N TYR A 95 -6.19 -5.03 -3.65
CA TYR A 95 -5.21 -5.66 -4.52
C TYR A 95 -4.36 -4.62 -5.23
N LEU A 96 -3.11 -4.98 -5.46
CA LEU A 96 -2.28 -4.34 -6.47
C LEU A 96 -2.05 -5.39 -7.56
N VAL A 97 -2.47 -5.09 -8.79
CA VAL A 97 -2.49 -6.04 -9.89
C VAL A 97 -1.40 -5.70 -10.90
N ASP A 98 -0.63 -6.71 -11.27
CA ASP A 98 0.38 -6.68 -12.34
C ASP A 98 -0.15 -7.51 -13.52
N ASP A 99 -0.49 -6.80 -14.59
CA ASP A 99 -0.99 -7.39 -15.84
C ASP A 99 0.19 -7.88 -16.68
N LEU A 100 0.34 -9.20 -16.76
CA LEU A 100 1.47 -9.85 -17.42
C LEU A 100 1.43 -9.73 -18.95
N ASN A 101 0.30 -9.31 -19.53
CA ASN A 101 0.20 -9.01 -20.97
C ASN A 101 0.51 -7.55 -21.29
N ALA A 102 0.58 -6.67 -20.28
CA ALA A 102 0.96 -5.28 -20.48
C ALA A 102 2.45 -5.16 -20.79
N GLU A 103 2.80 -4.23 -21.68
CA GLU A 103 4.21 -3.87 -21.91
C GLU A 103 4.74 -3.13 -20.67
N ASN A 104 5.56 -3.83 -19.89
CA ASN A 104 6.04 -3.37 -18.60
C ASN A 104 7.51 -3.75 -18.39
N PRO A 105 8.37 -2.84 -17.90
CA PRO A 105 8.10 -1.41 -17.68
C PRO A 105 7.88 -0.66 -19.00
N ASP A 106 7.27 0.52 -18.94
CA ASP A 106 7.15 1.39 -20.11
C ASP A 106 8.50 1.95 -20.56
N LYS A 107 8.53 2.56 -21.75
CA LYS A 107 9.71 3.21 -22.32
C LYS A 107 10.34 4.30 -21.43
N ASP A 108 9.56 4.87 -20.51
CA ASP A 108 10.04 5.89 -19.58
C ASP A 108 10.66 5.28 -18.32
N GLY A 109 10.55 3.95 -18.15
CA GLY A 109 11.10 3.17 -17.05
C GLY A 109 10.14 2.97 -15.87
N TYR A 110 8.83 3.15 -16.07
CA TYR A 110 7.82 2.97 -15.02
C TYR A 110 7.06 1.65 -15.17
N TYR A 111 6.86 0.95 -14.06
CA TYR A 111 5.97 -0.21 -14.02
C TYR A 111 4.52 0.25 -13.85
N HIS A 112 3.61 -0.24 -14.69
CA HIS A 112 2.17 0.04 -14.62
C HIS A 112 1.47 -1.05 -13.82
N LEU A 113 0.84 -0.65 -12.72
CA LEU A 113 0.08 -1.53 -11.83
C LEU A 113 -1.34 -0.98 -11.67
N LYS A 114 -2.27 -1.83 -11.24
CA LYS A 114 -3.67 -1.42 -11.02
C LYS A 114 -4.04 -1.64 -9.56
N PHE A 115 -4.40 -0.57 -8.85
CA PHE A 115 -4.97 -0.65 -7.51
C PHE A 115 -6.46 -0.99 -7.63
N ARG A 116 -6.86 -2.10 -7.01
CA ARG A 116 -8.22 -2.64 -7.09
C ARG A 116 -8.81 -2.80 -5.71
N HIS A 117 -10.09 -2.53 -5.60
CA HIS A 117 -10.86 -2.60 -4.37
C HIS A 117 -12.11 -3.47 -4.58
N ASP A 118 -12.31 -4.44 -3.69
CA ASP A 118 -13.53 -5.24 -3.61
C ASP A 118 -14.27 -4.93 -2.32
N ALA A 119 -15.47 -4.35 -2.44
CA ALA A 119 -16.33 -4.07 -1.30
C ALA A 119 -16.99 -5.34 -0.73
N ASN A 120 -16.84 -6.50 -1.36
CA ASN A 120 -17.41 -7.78 -0.91
C ASN A 120 -18.91 -7.70 -0.61
N ASN A 121 -19.65 -6.97 -1.45
CA ASN A 121 -21.09 -6.67 -1.32
C ASN A 121 -21.46 -5.82 -0.08
N ASP A 122 -20.54 -5.09 0.52
CA ASP A 122 -20.88 -4.08 1.51
C ASP A 122 -21.67 -2.92 0.89
N GLN A 123 -22.52 -2.28 1.68
CA GLN A 123 -23.26 -1.10 1.20
C GLN A 123 -22.38 0.16 1.29
N LEU A 124 -22.61 1.12 0.39
CA LEU A 124 -21.76 2.30 0.26
C LEU A 124 -22.39 3.48 1.00
N ILE A 125 -22.34 3.49 2.34
CA ILE A 125 -23.08 4.45 3.18
C ILE A 125 -22.21 5.64 3.62
N TYR A 126 -20.98 5.41 4.04
CA TYR A 126 -20.06 6.47 4.47
C TYR A 126 -18.65 6.27 3.93
N THR A 127 -17.87 7.34 3.92
CA THR A 127 -16.46 7.32 3.54
C THR A 127 -15.59 6.87 4.71
N ALA A 128 -14.81 5.82 4.50
CA ALA A 128 -13.75 5.35 5.39
C ALA A 128 -12.38 5.62 4.78
N SER A 129 -11.33 5.59 5.61
CA SER A 129 -9.93 5.68 5.17
C SER A 129 -9.16 4.47 5.69
N SER A 130 -8.22 3.97 4.90
CA SER A 130 -7.35 2.87 5.27
C SER A 130 -5.97 3.03 4.63
N VAL A 131 -5.01 2.25 5.11
CA VAL A 131 -3.66 2.19 4.57
C VAL A 131 -3.36 0.74 4.20
N ALA A 132 -2.94 0.54 2.95
CA ALA A 132 -2.46 -0.75 2.45
C ALA A 132 -0.97 -0.66 2.14
N THR A 133 -0.25 -1.75 2.30
CA THR A 133 1.18 -1.84 2.00
C THR A 133 1.48 -3.12 1.24
N PHE A 134 2.28 -3.00 0.18
CA PHE A 134 2.61 -4.07 -0.74
C PHE A 134 4.13 -4.20 -0.82
N PRO A 135 4.69 -5.38 -0.52
CA PRO A 135 6.11 -5.60 -0.76
C PRO A 135 6.36 -5.50 -2.28
N LEU A 136 7.46 -4.86 -2.63
CA LEU A 136 7.93 -4.69 -4.00
C LEU A 136 9.13 -5.63 -4.22
N PRO A 137 8.91 -6.82 -4.80
CA PRO A 137 9.98 -7.66 -5.31
C PRO A 137 10.93 -6.93 -6.25
N GLU A 138 12.12 -7.49 -6.43
CA GLU A 138 13.19 -6.93 -7.28
C GLU A 138 12.71 -6.58 -8.70
N LYS A 139 11.78 -7.36 -9.27
CA LYS A 139 11.12 -7.08 -10.56
C LYS A 139 10.66 -5.62 -10.70
N TYR A 140 10.13 -5.03 -9.63
CA TYR A 140 9.58 -3.68 -9.64
C TYR A 140 10.60 -2.62 -9.24
N THR A 141 11.80 -3.00 -8.78
CA THR A 141 12.76 -2.05 -8.17
C THR A 141 14.20 -2.23 -8.66
N ALA A 142 14.42 -3.11 -9.64
CA ALA A 142 15.70 -3.38 -10.22
C ALA A 142 16.34 -2.11 -10.83
N PRO A 143 17.67 -2.07 -11.00
CA PRO A 143 18.35 -0.97 -11.67
C PRO A 143 17.71 -0.67 -13.04
N GLY A 144 17.37 0.60 -13.26
CA GLY A 144 16.67 1.06 -14.48
C GLY A 144 15.17 1.28 -14.30
N ILE A 145 14.54 0.71 -13.26
CA ILE A 145 13.15 1.02 -12.92
C ILE A 145 13.09 2.34 -12.16
N LYS A 146 12.41 3.34 -12.73
CA LYS A 146 12.29 4.69 -12.16
C LYS A 146 11.16 4.82 -11.15
N GLY A 147 10.18 3.93 -11.17
CA GLY A 147 9.01 4.03 -10.31
C GLY A 147 7.82 3.22 -10.78
N LEU A 148 6.66 3.56 -10.22
CA LEU A 148 5.38 2.93 -10.52
C LEU A 148 4.39 3.99 -11.03
N LYS A 149 3.56 3.60 -11.99
CA LYS A 149 2.31 4.27 -12.35
C LYS A 149 1.18 3.35 -11.91
N VAL A 150 0.30 3.86 -11.05
CA VAL A 150 -0.75 3.05 -10.43
C VAL A 150 -2.10 3.61 -10.84
N ASP A 151 -2.85 2.83 -11.60
CA ASP A 151 -4.21 3.14 -12.03
C ASP A 151 -5.21 2.71 -10.95
N PHE A 152 -6.27 3.50 -10.75
CA PHE A 152 -7.33 3.22 -9.78
C PHE A 152 -8.67 3.77 -10.25
N ASN A 153 -9.75 3.17 -9.74
CA ASN A 153 -11.12 3.61 -9.98
C ASN A 153 -11.55 4.61 -8.90
N THR A 154 -11.95 5.81 -9.31
CA THR A 154 -12.25 6.88 -8.37
C THR A 154 -13.69 6.85 -7.86
N ILE A 155 -13.92 7.46 -6.69
CA ILE A 155 -15.26 7.67 -6.12
C ILE A 155 -16.00 8.80 -6.85
N SER A 156 -15.29 9.78 -7.42
CA SER A 156 -15.86 10.83 -8.24
C SER A 156 -16.17 10.33 -9.67
N GLU A 157 -16.86 11.15 -10.47
CA GLU A 157 -17.34 10.74 -11.81
C GLU A 157 -16.22 10.47 -12.85
N ASP A 158 -14.97 10.82 -12.53
CA ASP A 158 -13.79 10.53 -13.37
C ASP A 158 -13.29 9.11 -13.12
N LYS A 159 -13.93 8.13 -13.79
CA LYS A 159 -13.83 6.69 -13.48
C LYS A 159 -12.44 6.06 -13.46
N ASP A 160 -11.40 6.68 -14.01
CA ASP A 160 -10.05 6.14 -14.00
C ASP A 160 -9.03 7.27 -13.78
N SER A 161 -8.11 7.06 -12.85
CA SER A 161 -7.02 7.99 -12.55
C SER A 161 -5.72 7.25 -12.30
N THR A 162 -4.60 7.92 -12.56
CA THR A 162 -3.26 7.37 -12.39
C THR A 162 -2.45 8.23 -11.44
N LEU A 163 -1.79 7.62 -10.46
CA LEU A 163 -0.77 8.28 -9.64
C LEU A 163 0.60 7.71 -9.98
N THR A 164 1.59 8.60 -10.11
CA THR A 164 2.99 8.22 -10.36
C THR A 164 3.80 8.33 -9.08
N VAL A 165 4.51 7.24 -8.73
CA VAL A 165 5.46 7.18 -7.63
C VAL A 165 6.86 7.02 -8.22
N THR A 166 7.64 8.09 -8.23
CA THR A 166 9.05 8.04 -8.62
C THR A 166 9.89 7.59 -7.44
N PHE A 167 10.71 6.57 -7.65
CA PHE A 167 11.66 6.09 -6.65
C PHE A 167 12.83 7.07 -6.52
N LYS A 168 13.31 7.22 -5.29
CA LYS A 168 14.46 8.06 -4.98
C LYS A 168 15.75 7.25 -4.96
#